data_AF-A0A8S3JV89-F1
#
_entry.id   AF-A0A8S3JV89-F1
#
_cell.length_a   1.000
_cell.length_b   1.000
_cell.length_c   1.000
_cell.angle_alpha   90.00
_cell.angle_beta   90.00
_cell.angle_gamma   90.00
#
_symmetry.space_group_name_H-M   'P 1'
#
loop_
_entity.id
_entity.type
_entity.pdbx_description
1 polymer ?
#
loop_
_entity_poly.entity_id
_entity_poly.type
_entity_poly.pdbx_seq_one_letter_code
_entity_poly.pdbx_strand_id
1 'polypeptide(L)'
;MNFYQTSLTVEAWIYPLAVYTGTPYSDMIIYAQTNSSTSNQYMWMMLRNGKNYGAFFANDVTGPTMFQPNQWQHMAFTYDYVAATQVVYVNGVA
;
A
#
# COMPACT_ATOMS: atom_id res chain seq x y z
N MET A 1 14.32 6.13 10.98
CA MET A 1 13.85 4.85 11.56
C MET A 1 14.34 3.71 10.68
N ASN A 2 14.72 2.57 11.27
CA ASN A 2 15.20 1.40 10.56
C ASN A 2 14.01 0.46 10.29
N PHE A 3 13.32 0.64 9.17
CA PHE A 3 12.14 -0.14 8.81
C PHE A 3 12.49 -1.51 8.16
N TYR A 4 13.74 -1.70 7.73
CA TYR A 4 14.16 -2.86 6.93
C TYR A 4 14.56 -4.09 7.77
N GLN A 5 14.50 -3.99 9.09
CA GLN A 5 14.87 -5.08 10.00
C GLN A 5 13.80 -5.32 11.07
N THR A 6 12.57 -4.91 10.79
CA THR A 6 11.44 -5.03 11.72
C THR A 6 10.16 -5.24 10.94
N SER A 7 9.23 -5.99 11.52
CA SER A 7 7.85 -6.02 11.05
C SER A 7 7.21 -4.63 11.25
N LEU A 8 6.28 -4.28 10.38
CA LEU A 8 5.59 -3.00 10.42
C LEU A 8 4.19 -3.08 9.84
N THR A 9 3.38 -2.10 10.23
CA THR A 9 2.10 -1.79 9.61
C THR A 9 2.08 -0.31 9.25
N VAL A 10 1.68 -0.01 8.02
CA VAL A 10 1.31 1.34 7.59
C VAL A 10 -0.18 1.34 7.33
N GLU A 11 -0.90 2.30 7.90
CA GLU A 11 -2.34 2.41 7.74
C GLU A 11 -2.79 3.85 7.59
N ALA A 12 -3.92 4.03 6.92
CA ALA A 12 -4.59 5.31 6.75
C ALA A 12 -6.10 5.11 6.63
N TRP A 13 -6.84 6.13 7.04
CA TRP A 13 -8.20 6.33 6.58
C TRP A 13 -8.17 7.29 5.40
N ILE A 14 -8.83 6.94 4.31
CA ILE A 14 -8.92 7.78 3.11
C ILE A 14 -10.38 8.03 2.72
N TYR A 15 -10.64 9.19 2.13
CA TYR A 15 -11.93 9.56 1.54
C TYR A 15 -11.70 9.90 0.06
N PRO A 16 -11.68 8.90 -0.83
CA PRO A 16 -11.48 9.15 -2.26
C PRO A 16 -12.71 9.86 -2.85
N LEU A 17 -12.50 10.96 -3.56
CA LEU A 17 -13.58 11.65 -4.29
C LEU A 17 -13.86 10.99 -5.66
N ALA A 18 -12.85 10.33 -6.21
CA ALA A 18 -12.92 9.56 -7.44
C ALA A 18 -12.00 8.36 -7.34
N VAL A 19 -12.31 7.31 -8.10
CA VAL A 19 -11.52 6.09 -8.20
C VAL A 19 -11.17 5.89 -9.67
N TYR A 20 -9.87 5.90 -9.97
CA TYR A 20 -9.38 5.86 -11.34
C TYR A 20 -8.88 4.46 -11.70
N THR A 21 -9.19 4.06 -12.93
CA THR A 21 -8.70 2.83 -13.55
C THR A 21 -8.15 3.19 -14.93
N GLY A 22 -7.05 2.57 -15.34
CA GLY A 22 -6.42 2.88 -16.63
C GLY A 22 -5.54 1.74 -17.13
N THR A 23 -5.13 1.84 -18.40
CA THR A 23 -4.26 0.87 -19.06
C THR A 23 -2.86 1.48 -19.29
N PRO A 24 -1.76 0.86 -18.83
CA PRO A 24 -1.74 -0.38 -18.05
C PRO A 24 -2.21 -0.19 -16.60
N TYR A 25 -1.95 0.98 -15.98
CA TYR A 25 -2.32 1.28 -14.60
C TYR A 25 -2.58 2.78 -14.39
N SER A 26 -3.40 3.11 -13.39
CA SER A 26 -3.54 4.45 -12.81
C SER A 26 -3.14 4.40 -11.33
N ASP A 27 -2.14 5.19 -10.96
CA ASP A 27 -1.53 5.18 -9.63
C ASP A 27 -1.82 6.47 -8.86
N MET A 28 -2.22 6.33 -7.59
CA MET A 28 -2.48 7.43 -6.66
C MET A 28 -1.76 7.20 -5.33
N ILE A 29 -0.61 7.84 -5.17
CA ILE A 29 0.24 7.69 -3.99
C ILE A 29 -0.46 8.28 -2.77
N ILE A 30 -0.55 7.47 -1.70
CA ILE A 30 -1.05 7.91 -0.39
C ILE A 30 0.12 8.15 0.55
N TYR A 31 1.09 7.24 0.54
CA TYR A 31 2.31 7.35 1.33
C TYR A 31 3.50 6.84 0.52
N ALA A 32 4.64 7.50 0.68
CA ALA A 32 5.92 7.02 0.20
C ALA A 32 7.01 7.37 1.22
N GLN A 33 7.89 6.42 1.48
CA GLN A 33 9.08 6.61 2.28
C GLN A 33 10.30 6.18 1.49
N THR A 34 11.20 7.13 1.34
CA THR A 34 12.53 6.93 0.79
C THR A 34 13.49 7.74 1.65
N ASN A 35 14.55 7.10 2.12
CA ASN A 35 15.64 7.77 2.83
C ASN A 35 17.02 7.34 2.31
N SER A 36 17.07 6.57 1.22
CA SER A 36 18.32 6.16 0.61
C SER A 36 18.06 5.74 -0.83
N SER A 37 19.09 5.81 -1.68
CA SER A 37 19.07 5.21 -3.01
C SER A 37 19.26 3.68 -2.97
N THR A 38 19.20 3.07 -1.77
CA THR A 38 19.50 1.66 -1.57
C THR A 38 18.34 0.82 -2.05
N SER A 39 18.66 -0.19 -2.85
CA SER A 39 17.67 -1.18 -3.29
C SER A 39 16.97 -1.80 -2.09
N ASN A 40 15.69 -2.16 -2.25
CA ASN A 40 14.84 -2.80 -1.25
C ASN A 40 14.50 -1.96 0.00
N GLN A 41 14.89 -0.68 0.04
CA GLN A 41 14.61 0.21 1.17
C GLN A 41 13.50 1.24 0.88
N TYR A 42 12.88 1.17 -0.29
CA TYR A 42 11.73 2.00 -0.64
C TYR A 42 10.45 1.33 -0.20
N MET A 43 9.59 2.11 0.47
CA MET A 43 8.25 1.70 0.82
C MET A 43 7.25 2.68 0.22
N TRP A 44 6.19 2.17 -0.40
CA TRP A 44 5.06 3.00 -0.81
C TRP A 44 3.74 2.27 -0.64
N MET A 45 2.70 3.07 -0.44
CA MET A 45 1.32 2.62 -0.36
C MET A 45 0.47 3.55 -1.21
N MET A 46 -0.32 2.97 -2.10
CA MET A 46 -1.08 3.71 -3.11
C MET A 46 -2.37 3.01 -3.47
N LEU A 47 -3.20 3.70 -4.25
CA LEU A 47 -4.24 3.06 -5.04
C LEU A 47 -3.71 2.81 -6.45
N ARG A 48 -3.68 1.54 -6.89
CA ARG A 48 -3.40 1.17 -8.27
C ARG A 48 -4.66 0.60 -8.89
N ASN A 49 -5.17 1.24 -9.95
CA ASN A 49 -6.48 0.91 -10.54
C ASN A 49 -7.60 0.82 -9.48
N GLY A 50 -7.58 1.73 -8.50
CA GLY A 50 -8.58 1.81 -7.44
C GLY A 50 -8.49 0.75 -6.34
N LYS A 51 -7.43 -0.07 -6.32
CA LYS A 51 -7.21 -1.10 -5.29
C LYS A 51 -6.01 -0.75 -4.43
N ASN A 52 -6.01 -1.20 -3.17
CA ASN A 52 -4.86 -1.03 -2.30
C ASN A 52 -3.64 -1.73 -2.90
N TYR A 53 -2.53 -1.01 -2.94
CA TYR A 53 -1.26 -1.45 -3.50
C TYR A 53 -0.14 -1.02 -2.57
N GLY A 54 0.56 -1.99 -2.00
CA GLY A 54 1.68 -1.77 -1.11
C GLY A 54 2.95 -2.37 -1.70
N ALA A 55 4.09 -1.74 -1.43
CA ALA A 55 5.38 -2.30 -1.81
C ALA A 55 6.44 -2.03 -0.75
N PHE A 56 7.26 -3.04 -0.53
CA PHE A 56 8.49 -2.98 0.23
C PHE A 56 9.42 -4.12 -0.24
N PHE A 57 10.73 -3.98 -0.05
CA PHE A 57 11.72 -5.00 -0.47
C PHE A 57 11.67 -5.38 -1.97
N ALA A 58 11.35 -4.43 -2.85
CA ALA A 58 11.14 -4.67 -4.29
C ALA A 58 10.09 -5.77 -4.59
N ASN A 59 9.15 -5.97 -3.66
CA ASN A 59 8.02 -6.84 -3.81
C ASN A 59 6.74 -6.02 -3.64
N ASP A 60 5.82 -6.21 -4.58
CA ASP A 60 4.60 -5.46 -4.67
C ASP A 60 3.41 -6.38 -4.40
N VAL A 61 2.46 -5.91 -3.59
CA VAL A 61 1.24 -6.63 -3.26
C VAL A 61 0.01 -5.77 -3.51
N THR A 62 -1.05 -6.41 -3.99
CA THR A 62 -2.34 -5.75 -4.24
C THR A 62 -3.48 -6.60 -3.72
N GLY A 63 -4.48 -5.93 -3.14
CA GLY A 63 -5.69 -6.57 -2.63
C GLY A 63 -6.77 -6.63 -3.71
N PRO A 64 -7.73 -7.55 -3.62
CA PRO A 64 -8.80 -7.67 -4.61
C PRO A 64 -9.84 -6.54 -4.49
N THR A 65 -9.98 -5.96 -3.30
CA THR A 65 -11.03 -4.99 -2.95
C THR A 65 -10.82 -3.63 -3.61
N MET A 66 -11.83 -3.17 -4.34
CA MET A 66 -11.88 -1.84 -4.96
C MET A 66 -12.41 -0.81 -3.97
N PHE A 67 -11.74 0.35 -3.87
CA PHE A 67 -12.25 1.50 -3.14
C PHE A 67 -13.49 2.07 -3.83
N GLN A 68 -14.36 2.69 -3.05
CA GLN A 68 -15.55 3.38 -3.52
C GLN A 68 -15.41 4.87 -3.22
N PRO A 69 -15.88 5.74 -4.12
CA PRO A 69 -15.81 7.17 -3.90
C PRO A 69 -16.81 7.62 -2.82
N ASN A 70 -16.54 8.76 -2.20
CA ASN A 70 -17.44 9.47 -1.28
C ASN A 70 -17.78 8.72 0.01
N GLN A 71 -16.86 7.90 0.52
CA GLN A 71 -16.97 7.29 1.83
C GLN A 71 -15.59 7.08 2.45
N TRP A 72 -15.51 7.16 3.78
CA TRP A 72 -14.29 6.82 4.50
C TRP A 72 -14.04 5.31 4.42
N GLN A 73 -12.85 4.94 3.99
CA GLN A 73 -12.40 3.56 3.98
C GLN A 73 -11.01 3.47 4.60
N HIS A 74 -10.82 2.42 5.39
CA HIS A 74 -9.53 2.10 5.99
C HIS A 74 -8.69 1.30 5.01
N MET A 75 -7.42 1.65 4.91
CA MET A 75 -6.43 0.93 4.14
C MET A 75 -5.24 0.59 5.04
N ALA A 76 -4.74 -0.64 4.94
CA ALA A 76 -3.55 -1.06 5.65
C ALA A 76 -2.60 -1.85 4.75
N PHE A 77 -1.32 -1.79 5.05
CA PHE A 77 -0.24 -2.59 4.48
C PHE A 77 0.59 -3.11 5.64
N THR A 78 0.80 -4.43 5.69
CA THR A 78 1.58 -5.10 6.73
C THR A 78 2.77 -5.79 6.10
N TYR A 79 3.92 -5.71 6.76
CA TYR A 79 5.10 -6.50 6.44
C TYR A 79 5.55 -7.28 7.67
N ASP A 80 5.65 -8.60 7.53
CA ASP A 80 6.26 -9.48 8.54
C ASP A 80 7.72 -9.74 8.14
N TYR A 81 8.65 -9.22 8.94
CA TYR A 81 10.08 -9.37 8.69
C TYR A 81 10.59 -10.80 8.87
N VAL A 82 10.00 -11.58 9.80
CA VAL A 82 10.45 -12.95 10.08
C VAL A 82 9.97 -13.89 8.97
N ALA A 83 8.71 -13.72 8.53
CA ALA A 83 8.12 -14.54 7.48
C ALA A 83 8.42 -14.03 6.06
N ALA A 84 8.92 -12.80 5.93
CA ALA A 84 9.08 -12.07 4.66
C ALA A 84 7.76 -11.99 3.85
N THR A 85 6.63 -11.82 4.54
CA THR A 85 5.30 -11.75 3.92
C THR A 85 4.75 -10.33 3.95
N GLN A 86 3.98 -10.00 2.92
CA GLN A 86 3.31 -8.71 2.77
C GLN A 86 1.83 -8.93 2.53
N VAL A 87 0.98 -8.15 3.18
CA VAL A 87 -0.49 -8.20 2.99
C VAL A 87 -1.03 -6.78 2.98
N VAL A 88 -2.03 -6.54 2.14
CA VAL A 88 -2.78 -5.28 2.12
C VAL A 88 -4.22 -5.55 2.51
N TYR A 89 -4.86 -4.57 3.13
CA TYR A 89 -6.25 -4.68 3.59
C TYR A 89 -7.05 -3.46 3.16
N VAL A 90 -8.34 -3.66 2.92
CA VAL A 90 -9.36 -2.60 2.80
C VAL A 90 -10.48 -2.90 3.78
N ASN A 91 -10.75 -1.99 4.71
CA ASN A 91 -11.70 -2.19 5.80
C ASN A 91 -11.49 -3.52 6.55
N GLY A 92 -10.23 -3.90 6.77
CA GLY A 92 -9.85 -5.14 7.46
C GLY A 92 -9.91 -6.42 6.61
N VAL A 93 -10.28 -6.33 5.32
CA VAL A 93 -10.34 -7.49 4.40
C VAL A 93 -9.10 -7.51 3.51
N ALA A 94 -8.39 -8.65 3.49
CA ALA A 94 -7.20 -8.88 2.66
C ALA A 94 -7.54 -9.11 1.18
#